data_AF-A0A938FVK0-F1
#
_entry.id   AF-A0A938FVK0-F1
#
_cell.length_a   1.000
_cell.length_b   1.000
_cell.length_c   1.000
_cell.angle_alpha   90.00
_cell.angle_beta   90.00
_cell.angle_gamma   90.00
#
_symmetry.space_group_name_H-M   'P 1'
#
loop_
_entity.id
_entity.type
_entity.pdbx_description
1 polymer ?
#
loop_
_entity_poly.entity_id
_entity_poly.type
_entity_poly.pdbx_seq_one_letter_code
_entity_poly.pdbx_strand_id
1 'polypeptide(L)' 'MVEVSNTLGAGFLEKVYQRALLHELRLRGIRAAAEVSFPVTYKGHGVGEYFADILV' A
#
# COMPACT_ATOMS: atom_id res chain seq x y z
N MET A 1 -1.66 11.24 2.93
CA MET A 1 -2.82 10.83 3.76
C MET A 1 -3.81 11.97 3.93
N VAL A 2 -3.40 13.14 4.45
CA VAL A 2 -4.28 14.31 4.64
C VAL A 2 -5.00 14.73 3.34
N GLU A 3 -4.30 14.81 2.22
CA GLU A 3 -4.90 15.24 0.94
C GLU A 3 -5.96 14.27 0.43
N VAL A 4 -5.64 12.97 0.41
CA VAL A 4 -6.57 11.90 0.03
C VAL A 4 -7.82 11.88 0.92
N SER A 5 -7.65 11.99 2.24
CA SER A 5 -8.78 12.03 3.20
C SER A 5 -9.61 13.31 3.07
N ASN A 6 -8.97 14.46 2.78
CA ASN A 6 -9.64 15.73 2.55
C ASN A 6 -10.41 15.77 1.23
N THR A 7 -9.92 15.08 0.19
CA THR A 7 -10.57 15.06 -1.14
C THR A 7 -11.67 14.01 -1.23
N LEU A 8 -11.47 12.80 -0.69
CA LEU A 8 -12.50 11.74 -0.71
C LEU A 8 -13.55 11.94 0.38
N GLY A 9 -13.24 12.63 1.47
CA GLY A 9 -14.09 12.65 2.66
C GLY A 9 -14.10 11.30 3.38
N ALA A 10 -15.03 11.13 4.34
CA ALA A 10 -15.23 9.89 5.09
C ALA A 10 -16.36 9.05 4.48
N GLY A 11 -16.23 7.72 4.53
CA GLY A 11 -17.31 6.78 4.14
C GLY A 11 -16.96 5.76 3.07
N PHE A 12 -15.71 5.73 2.59
CA PHE A 12 -15.25 4.73 1.63
C PHE A 12 -14.57 3.54 2.31
N LEU A 13 -14.47 2.42 1.58
CA LEU A 13 -13.67 1.28 2.01
C LEU A 13 -12.17 1.61 1.99
N GLU A 14 -11.41 1.00 2.89
CA GLU A 14 -9.96 1.16 3.00
C GLU A 14 -9.23 0.99 1.66
N LYS A 15 -9.67 0.03 0.83
CA LYS A 15 -9.11 -0.23 -0.51
C LYS A 15 -9.22 0.97 -1.47
N VAL A 16 -10.22 1.84 -1.28
CA VAL A 16 -10.36 3.08 -2.07
C VAL A 16 -9.32 4.12 -1.62
N TYR A 17 -9.14 4.28 -0.31
CA TYR A 17 -8.11 5.17 0.23
C TYR A 17 -6.70 4.72 -0.16
N GLN A 18 -6.42 3.41 -0.12
CA GLN A 18 -5.15 2.83 -0.53
C GLN A 18 -4.83 3.13 -2.01
N ARG A 19 -5.83 2.97 -2.91
CA ARG A 19 -5.69 3.30 -4.33
C ARG A 19 -5.44 4.79 -4.58
N ALA A 20 -6.16 5.66 -3.86
CA ALA A 20 -5.97 7.10 -3.98
C ALA A 20 -4.59 7.52 -3.45
N LEU A 21 -4.10 6.91 -2.37
CA LEU A 21 -2.76 7.16 -1.83
C LEU A 21 -1.66 6.73 -2.81
N LEU A 22 -1.80 5.57 -3.46
CA LEU A 22 -0.87 5.16 -4.52
C LEU A 22 -0.86 6.16 -5.69
N HIS A 23 -2.04 6.65 -6.09
CA HIS A 23 -2.15 7.64 -7.15
C HIS A 23 -1.43 8.94 -6.77
N GLU A 24 -1.63 9.41 -5.54
CA GLU A 24 -1.01 10.62 -5.00
C GLU A 24 0.53 10.50 -4.94
N LEU A 25 1.04 9.36 -4.45
CA LEU A 25 2.47 9.08 -4.44
C LEU A 25 3.06 9.10 -5.86
N ARG A 26 2.36 8.51 -6.82
CA ARG A 26 2.76 8.53 -8.23
C ARG A 26 2.79 9.96 -8.81
N LEU A 27 1.81 10.80 -8.48
CA LEU A 27 1.79 12.21 -8.92
C LEU A 27 2.99 12.99 -8.36
N ARG A 28 3.45 12.64 -7.16
CA ARG A 28 4.67 13.19 -6.54
C ARG A 28 5.98 12.59 -7.09
N GLY A 29 5.90 11.72 -8.10
CA GLY A 29 7.05 11.03 -8.67
C GLY A 29 7.63 9.92 -7.79
N ILE A 30 6.92 9.52 -6.74
CA ILE A 30 7.33 8.47 -5.80
C ILE A 30 6.81 7.14 -6.35
N ARG A 31 7.70 6.16 -6.48
CA ARG A 31 7.32 4.81 -6.89
C ARG A 31 6.76 4.09 -5.68
N ALA A 32 5.48 3.76 -5.73
CA ALA A 32 4.82 2.99 -4.69
C ALA A 32 4.03 1.84 -5.32
N ALA A 33 3.95 0.71 -4.61
CA ALA A 33 3.17 -0.45 -4.99
C ALA A 33 2.34 -0.93 -3.80
N ALA A 34 1.13 -1.44 -4.05
CA ALA A 34 0.30 -2.05 -3.02
C ALA A 34 0.27 -3.56 -3.17
N GLU A 35 -0.10 -4.25 -2.09
CA GLU A 35 -0.30 -5.70 -2.05
C GLU A 35 0.97 -6.46 -2.47
N VAL A 36 2.16 -5.97 -2.09
CA VAL A 36 3.45 -6.57 -2.48
C VAL A 36 3.74 -7.77 -1.59
N SER A 37 3.93 -8.95 -2.19
CA SER A 37 4.32 -10.16 -1.45
C SER A 37 5.83 -10.24 -1.25
N PHE A 38 6.23 -10.69 -0.07
CA PHE A 38 7.61 -10.96 0.30
C PHE A 38 7.72 -12.39 0.81
N PRO A 39 8.65 -13.20 0.30
CA PRO A 39 8.90 -14.51 0.85
C PRO A 39 9.48 -14.38 2.25
N VAL A 40 8.83 -14.98 3.24
CA VAL A 40 9.31 -15.00 4.62
C VAL A 40 10.09 -16.28 4.83
N THR A 41 11.36 -16.14 5.23
CA THR A 41 12.23 -17.28 5.54
C THR A 41 12.58 -17.31 7.03
N TYR A 42 12.40 -18.45 7.69
CA TYR A 42 12.88 -18.71 9.04
C TYR A 42 13.96 -19.78 9.01
N LYS A 43 15.17 -19.46 9.48
CA LYS A 43 16.33 -20.37 9.47
C LYS A 43 16.56 -21.04 8.09
N GLY A 44 16.46 -20.26 7.02
CA GLY A 44 16.64 -20.75 5.64
C GLY A 44 15.47 -21.57 5.08
N HIS A 45 14.39 -21.78 5.83
CA HIS A 45 13.18 -22.47 5.36
C HIS A 45 12.09 -21.44 5.05
N GLY A 46 11.45 -21.54 3.89
CA GLY A 46 10.29 -20.72 3.55
C GLY A 46 9.13 -21.03 4.47
N VAL A 47 8.62 -20.02 5.19
CA VAL A 47 7.51 -20.15 6.16
C VAL A 47 6.23 -19.45 5.70
N GLY A 48 6.25 -18.82 4.52
CA GLY A 48 5.07 -18.22 3.91
C GLY A 48 5.40 -16.96 3.12
N GLU A 49 4.35 -16.23 2.76
CA GLU A 49 4.44 -14.92 2.14
C GLU A 49 3.84 -13.86 3.06
N TYR A 50 4.53 -12.73 3.18
CA TYR A 50 4.03 -11.54 3.84
C TYR A 50 3.56 -10.56 2.77
N PHE A 51 2.33 -10.05 2.90
CA PHE A 51 1.78 -9.06 1.98
C PHE A 51 1.85 -7.69 2.64
N ALA A 52 2.64 -6.79 2.08
CA ALA A 52 2.68 -5.39 2.50
C ALA A 52 1.54 -4.62 1.85
N ASP A 53 0.82 -3.83 2.65
CA ASP A 53 -0.27 -2.97 2.16
C ASP A 53 0.23 -1.93 1.16
N ILE A 54 1.29 -1.19 1.47
CA ILE A 54 1.94 -0.25 0.56
C ILE A 54 3.46 -0.31 0.79
N LEU A 55 4.20 -0.47 -0.30
CA LEU A 55 5.65 -0.34 -0.39
C LEU A 55 5.99 0.96 -1.14
N VAL A 56 6.89 1.78 -0.59
CA VAL A 56 7.38 3.06 -1.14
C VAL A 56 8.90 3.01 -1.29
#